data_AF-A0A7C1VT13-F1
#
_entry.id   AF-A0A7C1VT13-F1
#
_cell.length_a   1.000
_cell.length_b   1.000
_cell.length_c   1.000
_cell.angle_alpha   90.00
_cell.angle_beta   90.00
_cell.angle_gamma   90.00
#
_symmetry.space_group_name_H-M   'P 1'
#
loop_
_entity.id
_entity.type
_entity.pdbx_description
1 polymer ?
#
loop_
_entity_poly.entity_id
_entity_poly.type
_entity_poly.pdbx_seq_one_letter_code
_entity_poly.pdbx_strand_id
1 'polypeptide(L)' 'MIESKEMYRYGDHPAQGRHDEDPLKNELNNPLFGLELGQFPANTKVTYWVVAYDTARNIKKSDKQFFTVN' A
#
# COMPACT_ATOMS: atom_id res chain seq x y z
N MET A 1 10.04 11.29 16.28
CA MET A 1 10.48 11.32 14.86
C MET A 1 9.35 10.73 14.03
N ILE A 2 9.09 11.26 12.84
CA ILE A 2 8.11 10.67 11.91
C ILE A 2 8.87 9.63 11.10
N GLU A 3 8.48 8.36 11.21
CA GLU A 3 9.09 7.27 10.44
C GLU A 3 8.40 7.18 9.06
N SER A 4 9.19 7.11 8.00
CA SER A 4 8.71 6.90 6.62
C SER A 4 9.16 5.53 6.12
N LYS A 5 8.25 4.77 5.52
CA LYS A 5 8.53 3.47 4.91
C LYS A 5 7.97 3.43 3.49
N GLU A 6 8.70 2.79 2.58
CA GLU A 6 8.25 2.59 1.21
C GLU A 6 7.22 1.46 1.14
N MET A 7 6.15 1.67 0.37
CA MET A 7 5.11 0.65 0.19
C MET A 7 5.55 -0.36 -0.88
N TYR A 8 5.23 -1.63 -0.64
CA TYR A 8 5.42 -2.71 -1.59
C TYR A 8 4.35 -2.66 -2.68
N ARG A 9 4.74 -2.83 -3.94
CA ARG A 9 3.85 -2.87 -5.10
C ARG A 9 3.47 -4.31 -5.44
N TYR A 10 2.35 -4.78 -4.92
CA TYR A 10 1.83 -6.13 -5.18
C TYR A 10 1.48 -6.37 -6.66
N GLY A 11 1.22 -5.29 -7.41
CA GLY A 11 1.00 -5.37 -8.86
C GLY A 11 2.20 -5.90 -9.64
N ASP A 12 3.42 -5.65 -9.16
CA ASP A 12 4.67 -6.10 -9.80
C ASP A 12 5.07 -7.52 -9.38
N HIS A 13 4.43 -8.05 -8.34
CA HIS A 13 4.72 -9.36 -7.74
C HIS A 13 3.41 -10.11 -7.41
N PRO A 14 2.66 -10.53 -8.43
CA PRO A 14 1.43 -11.28 -8.22
C PRO A 14 1.75 -12.62 -7.54
N ALA A 15 0.98 -12.97 -6.50
CA ALA A 15 1.19 -14.20 -5.73
C ALA A 15 1.06 -15.48 -6.60
N GLN A 16 0.31 -15.41 -7.70
CA GLN A 16 0.17 -16.47 -8.69
C GLN A 16 0.07 -15.88 -10.10
N GLY A 17 0.70 -16.51 -11.08
CA GLY A 17 0.49 -16.18 -12.49
C GLY A 17 -0.94 -16.53 -12.90
N ARG A 18 -1.65 -15.62 -13.57
CA ARG A 18 -3.00 -15.90 -14.05
C ARG A 18 -2.93 -16.91 -15.21
N HIS A 19 -3.61 -18.04 -15.06
CA HIS A 19 -3.75 -19.04 -16.12
C HIS A 19 -4.60 -18.50 -17.29
N ASP A 20 -4.49 -19.15 -18.45
CA ASP A 20 -5.19 -18.73 -19.67
C ASP A 20 -6.72 -18.72 -19.53
N GLU A 21 -7.25 -19.55 -18.63
CA GLU A 21 -8.69 -19.68 -18.34
C GLU A 21 -9.18 -18.78 -17.20
N ASP A 22 -8.30 -18.00 -16.56
CA ASP A 22 -8.67 -17.10 -15.47
C ASP A 22 -9.63 -16.00 -16.01
N PRO A 23 -10.87 -15.89 -15.50
CA PRO A 23 -11.82 -14.87 -15.92
C PRO A 23 -11.29 -13.44 -15.75
N LEU A 24 -10.36 -13.25 -14.81
CA LEU A 24 -9.74 -11.97 -14.49
C LEU A 24 -8.42 -11.78 -15.26
N LYS A 25 -8.00 -12.71 -16.13
CA LYS A 25 -6.75 -12.61 -16.91
C LYS A 25 -6.61 -11.28 -17.66
N ASN A 26 -7.72 -10.78 -18.20
CA ASN A 26 -7.75 -9.54 -18.99
C ASN A 26 -7.98 -8.29 -18.14
N GLU A 27 -8.18 -8.42 -16.82
CA GLU A 27 -8.29 -7.28 -15.93
C GLU A 27 -6.90 -6.77 -15.56
N LEU A 28 -6.67 -5.48 -15.75
CA LEU A 28 -5.45 -4.83 -15.28
C LEU A 28 -5.30 -5.05 -13.78
N ASN A 29 -4.17 -5.63 -13.37
CA ASN A 29 -3.78 -5.67 -11.98
C ASN A 29 -3.37 -4.24 -11.60
N ASN A 30 -4.36 -3.40 -11.25
CA ASN A 30 -4.10 -2.05 -10.78
C ASN A 30 -3.05 -2.15 -9.67
N PRO A 31 -2.01 -1.30 -9.70
CA PRO A 31 -0.91 -1.43 -8.76
C PRO A 31 -1.44 -1.23 -7.34
N LEU A 32 -1.58 -2.34 -6.63
CA LEU A 32 -1.95 -2.32 -5.23
C LEU A 32 -0.66 -2.08 -4.44
N PHE A 33 -0.63 -0.99 -3.69
CA PHE A 33 0.45 -0.66 -2.77
C PHE A 33 0.02 -1.07 -1.37
N GLY A 34 0.93 -1.67 -0.60
CA GLY A 34 0.71 -1.86 0.83
C GLY A 34 2.00 -1.90 1.62
N LEU A 35 1.86 -1.81 2.92
CA LEU A 35 2.97 -1.75 3.86
C LEU A 35 2.52 -2.40 5.15
N GLU A 36 3.32 -3.34 5.64
CA GLU A 36 3.15 -3.90 6.97
C GLU A 36 3.90 -3.04 7.98
N LEU A 37 3.18 -2.50 8.96
CA LEU A 37 3.74 -1.63 9.99
C LEU A 37 4.31 -2.41 11.19
N GLY A 38 4.12 -3.73 11.23
CA GLY A 38 4.56 -4.61 12.31
C GLY A 38 3.55 -4.67 13.45
N GLN A 39 4.05 -4.91 14.66
CA GLN A 39 3.24 -5.10 15.86
C GLN A 39 3.21 -3.83 16.72
N PHE A 40 2.03 -3.51 17.24
CA PHE A 40 1.82 -2.40 18.17
C PHE A 40 1.08 -2.90 19.42
N PRO A 41 1.27 -2.25 20.58
CA PRO A 41 0.45 -2.54 21.76
C PRO A 41 -1.04 -2.29 21.50
N ALA A 42 -1.91 -3.05 22.16
CA ALA A 42 -3.35 -2.82 22.15
C ALA A 42 -3.69 -1.39 22.62
N ASN A 43 -4.75 -0.81 22.07
CA ASN A 43 -5.18 0.58 22.25
C ASN A 43 -4.21 1.65 21.73
N THR A 44 -3.21 1.28 20.93
CA THR A 44 -2.33 2.27 20.28
C THR A 44 -3.09 3.01 19.18
N LYS A 45 -3.10 4.34 19.22
CA LYS A 45 -3.62 5.19 18.13
C LYS A 45 -2.52 5.46 17.12
N VAL A 46 -2.65 4.92 15.92
CA VAL A 46 -1.73 5.15 14.80
C VAL A 46 -2.30 6.23 13.89
N THR A 47 -1.52 7.27 13.60
CA THR A 47 -1.86 8.31 12.63
C THR A 47 -0.89 8.23 11.46
N TYR A 48 -1.41 8.20 10.24
CA TYR A 48 -0.63 8.04 9.02
C TYR A 48 -1.13 8.93 7.88
N TRP A 49 -0.32 9.07 6.84
CA TRP A 49 -0.70 9.66 5.55
C TRP A 49 0.15 9.01 4.46
N VAL A 50 -0.33 9.05 3.24
CA VAL A 50 0.38 8.50 2.08
C VAL A 50 1.03 9.64 1.30
N VAL A 51 2.28 9.44 0.87
CA VAL A 51 2.99 10.32 -0.05
C VAL A 51 3.25 9.52 -1.33
N ALA A 52 2.74 10.00 -2.45
CA ALA A 52 2.96 9.39 -3.76
C ALA A 52 3.82 10.32 -4.61
N TYR A 53 4.70 9.75 -5.42
CA TYR A 53 5.45 10.46 -6.44
C TYR A 53 5.32 9.77 -7.80
N ASP A 54 5.31 10.54 -8.87
CA ASP A 54 5.33 10.01 -10.23
C ASP A 54 6.76 9.86 -10.78
N THR A 55 6.88 9.38 -12.02
CA THR A 55 8.18 9.19 -12.71
C THR A 55 8.94 10.49 -12.94
N ALA A 56 8.25 11.64 -12.94
CA ALA A 56 8.82 12.98 -13.05
C ALA A 56 9.12 13.62 -11.68
N ARG A 57 8.94 12.86 -10.58
CA ARG A 57 9.12 13.30 -9.18
C ARG A 57 8.14 14.38 -8.71
N ASN A 58 6.96 14.50 -9.33
CA ASN A 58 5.88 15.30 -8.76
C ASN A 58 5.32 14.58 -7.53
N ILE A 59 5.16 15.30 -6.42
CA ILE A 59 4.73 14.73 -5.14
C ILE A 59 3.28 15.13 -4.84
N LYS A 60 2.47 14.16 -4.41
CA LYS A 60 1.16 14.40 -3.78
C LYS A 60 1.08 13.70 -2.43
N LYS A 61 0.34 14.32 -1.51
CA LYS A 61 0.14 13.83 -0.15
C LYS A 61 -1.35 13.69 0.13
N SER A 62 -1.75 12.60 0.77
CA SER A 62 -3.12 12.42 1.26
C SER A 62 -3.38 13.24 2.52
N ASP A 63 -4.65 13.34 2.89
CA ASP A 63 -5.02 13.75 4.24
C ASP A 63 -4.50 12.76 5.28
N LYS A 64 -4.43 13.22 6.54
CA LYS A 64 -4.05 12.38 7.67
C LYS A 64 -5.22 11.49 8.06
N GLN A 65 -4.95 10.21 8.17
CA GLN A 65 -5.87 9.20 8.66
C GLN A 65 -5.39 8.64 9.99
N PHE A 66 -6.27 8.00 10.75
CA PHE A 66 -5.89 7.31 11.97
C PHE A 66 -6.73 6.06 12.21
N PHE A 67 -6.16 5.12 12.95
CA PHE A 67 -6.87 3.96 13.47
C PHE A 67 -6.35 3.60 14.87
N THR A 68 -7.10 2.77 15.59
CA THR A 68 -6.71 2.23 16.89
C THR A 68 -6.46 0.74 16.74
N VAL A 69 -5.36 0.26 17.31
CA VAL A 69 -5.02 -1.17 17.37
C VAL A 69 -5.85 -1.81 18.46
N ASN A 70 -6.62 -2.85 18.12
CA ASN A 70 -7.45 -3.60 19.06
C ASN A 70 -6.64 -4.71 19.74
#